data_AF-A0A661MSH3-F1
#
_entry.id   AF-A0A661MSH3-F1
#
_cell.length_a   1.000
_cell.length_b   1.000
_cell.length_c   1.000
_cell.angle_alpha   90.00
_cell.angle_beta   90.00
_cell.angle_gamma   90.00
#
_symmetry.space_group_name_H-M   'P 1'
#
loop_
_entity.id
_entity.type
_entity.pdbx_description
1 polymer ?
#
loop_
_entity_poly.entity_id
_entity_poly.type
_entity_poly.pdbx_seq_one_letter_code
_entity_poly.pdbx_strand_id
1 'polypeptide(L)'
;MAVISLSALPRSVQAQVDPAVFSDIQATPKGTIGLGLVGAELGLIIPSVSGLNEAWALAVFPVVGATGGALAGYFALDKPGREKGSVAVLVVGLVGVLPAILITVKGVRRERQDRWEPTPQIDLRTKKEQRASETAEAGPGLLRRSRSGLRVAAPGMTFSRRPPQDAETARMGGLRDRTEMRLSLASGVF
;
A
#
# COMPACT_ATOMS: atom_id res chain seq x y z
N MET A 1 -47.19 -13.55 -63.16
CA MET A 1 -46.71 -13.47 -61.78
C MET A 1 -45.45 -14.29 -61.66
N ALA A 2 -44.30 -13.67 -61.47
CA ALA A 2 -43.01 -14.35 -61.34
C ALA A 2 -42.37 -13.91 -60.02
N VAL A 3 -42.10 -14.89 -59.16
CA VAL A 3 -41.45 -14.75 -57.86
C VAL A 3 -39.94 -14.72 -58.09
N ILE A 4 -39.28 -13.64 -57.66
CA ILE A 4 -37.81 -13.54 -57.70
C ILE A 4 -37.28 -14.07 -56.36
N SER A 5 -36.80 -15.31 -56.36
CA SER A 5 -36.02 -15.87 -55.24
C SER A 5 -34.59 -15.34 -55.27
N LEU A 6 -34.20 -14.53 -54.29
CA LEU A 6 -32.79 -14.22 -54.02
C LEU A 6 -32.19 -15.31 -53.12
N SER A 7 -31.50 -16.28 -53.72
CA SER A 7 -30.58 -17.17 -53.00
C SER A 7 -29.15 -16.61 -53.12
N ALA A 8 -28.80 -15.67 -52.25
CA ALA A 8 -27.41 -15.28 -52.06
C ALA A 8 -26.69 -16.36 -51.24
N LEU A 9 -25.86 -17.17 -51.89
CA LEU A 9 -24.94 -18.10 -51.22
C LEU A 9 -23.94 -17.31 -50.35
N PRO A 10 -23.72 -17.66 -49.07
CA PRO A 10 -22.69 -17.03 -48.27
C PRO A 10 -21.31 -17.38 -48.86
N ARG A 11 -20.63 -16.39 -49.43
CA ARG A 11 -19.21 -16.49 -49.78
C ARG A 11 -18.43 -16.65 -48.49
N SER A 12 -17.96 -17.85 -48.20
CA SER A 12 -16.92 -18.07 -47.21
C SER A 12 -15.66 -17.34 -47.66
N VAL A 13 -15.36 -16.22 -47.02
CA VAL A 13 -14.05 -15.57 -47.12
C VAL A 13 -13.06 -16.44 -46.35
N GLN A 14 -12.54 -17.47 -47.01
CA GLN A 14 -11.32 -18.12 -46.57
C GLN A 14 -10.18 -17.16 -46.91
N ALA A 15 -9.53 -16.61 -45.89
CA ALA A 15 -8.27 -15.90 -46.04
C ALA A 15 -7.26 -16.90 -46.64
N GLN A 16 -7.04 -16.81 -47.94
CA GLN A 16 -6.00 -17.55 -48.63
C GLN A 16 -4.68 -16.94 -48.16
N VAL A 17 -4.08 -17.53 -47.13
CA VAL A 17 -2.74 -17.15 -46.69
C VAL A 17 -1.78 -17.68 -47.74
N ASP A 18 -1.31 -16.76 -48.60
CA ASP A 18 -0.31 -17.06 -49.61
C ASP A 18 1.02 -17.40 -48.92
N PRO A 19 1.56 -18.62 -49.08
CA PRO A 19 2.82 -19.01 -48.45
C PRO A 19 4.03 -18.18 -48.95
N ALA A 20 3.89 -17.46 -50.07
CA ALA A 20 4.90 -16.54 -50.56
C ALA A 20 5.12 -15.31 -49.65
N VAL A 21 4.14 -14.93 -48.82
CA VAL A 21 4.26 -13.81 -47.86
C VAL A 21 5.30 -14.11 -46.78
N PHE A 22 5.59 -15.38 -46.49
CA PHE A 22 6.64 -15.77 -45.54
C PHE A 22 8.05 -15.73 -46.13
N SER A 23 8.19 -15.52 -47.44
CA SER A 23 9.50 -15.41 -48.13
C SER A 23 9.99 -13.97 -48.28
N ASP A 24 9.12 -12.98 -48.05
CA ASP A 24 9.52 -11.61 -47.84
C ASP A 24 9.95 -11.46 -46.37
N ILE A 25 11.21 -11.81 -46.08
CA ILE A 25 11.82 -11.63 -44.75
C ILE A 25 12.07 -10.13 -44.57
N GLN A 26 10.98 -9.39 -44.40
CA GLN A 26 11.01 -8.04 -43.88
C GLN A 26 11.58 -8.17 -42.46
N ALA A 27 12.76 -7.58 -42.23
CA ALA A 27 13.44 -7.57 -40.94
C ALA A 27 12.47 -7.06 -39.86
N THR A 28 11.77 -7.98 -39.19
CA THR A 28 10.70 -7.61 -38.27
C THR A 28 11.36 -6.97 -37.05
N PRO A 29 11.00 -5.74 -36.66
CA PRO A 29 11.67 -5.00 -35.59
C PRO A 29 11.24 -5.49 -34.19
N LYS A 30 11.37 -6.81 -33.95
CA LYS A 30 10.91 -7.48 -32.73
C LYS A 30 11.70 -7.01 -31.50
N GLY A 31 12.96 -6.63 -31.69
CA GLY A 31 13.87 -6.19 -30.64
C GLY A 31 13.58 -4.76 -30.27
N THR A 32 13.39 -3.90 -31.27
CA THR A 32 12.89 -2.52 -31.10
C THR A 32 11.57 -2.52 -30.33
N ILE A 33 10.58 -3.31 -30.76
CA ILE A 33 9.27 -3.36 -30.11
C ILE A 33 9.38 -3.94 -28.70
N GLY A 34 10.07 -5.07 -28.53
CA GLY A 34 10.16 -5.74 -27.24
C GLY A 34 10.88 -4.90 -26.20
N LEU A 35 12.03 -4.35 -26.55
CA LEU A 35 12.84 -3.58 -25.62
C LEU A 35 12.24 -2.18 -25.41
N GLY A 36 11.50 -1.65 -26.38
CA GLY A 36 10.62 -0.49 -26.19
C GLY A 36 9.51 -0.76 -25.17
N LEU A 37 8.86 -1.93 -25.21
CA LEU A 37 7.83 -2.29 -24.23
C LEU A 37 8.43 -2.42 -22.82
N VAL A 38 9.56 -3.13 -22.68
CA VAL A 38 10.29 -3.25 -21.41
C VAL A 38 10.72 -1.87 -20.90
N GLY A 39 11.20 -1.00 -21.78
CA GLY A 39 11.57 0.37 -21.45
C GLY A 39 10.39 1.19 -20.93
N ALA A 40 9.21 1.05 -21.56
CA ALA A 40 7.98 1.71 -21.12
C ALA A 40 7.57 1.26 -19.71
N GLU A 41 7.66 -0.04 -19.44
CA GLU A 41 7.32 -0.61 -18.14
C GLU A 41 8.27 -0.16 -17.04
N LEU A 42 9.58 -0.17 -17.30
CA LEU A 42 10.55 0.38 -16.35
C LEU A 42 10.29 1.88 -16.12
N GLY A 43 9.91 2.60 -17.17
CA GLY A 43 9.46 3.99 -17.09
C GLY A 43 8.18 4.19 -16.27
N LEU A 44 7.34 3.17 -16.09
CA LEU A 44 6.19 3.23 -15.17
C LEU A 44 6.55 2.78 -13.75
N ILE A 45 7.30 1.70 -13.62
CA ILE A 45 7.61 1.04 -12.33
C ILE A 45 8.53 1.92 -11.48
N ILE A 46 9.59 2.48 -12.07
CA ILE A 46 10.60 3.27 -11.35
C ILE A 46 9.98 4.50 -10.65
N PRO A 47 9.25 5.39 -11.34
CA PRO A 47 8.59 6.52 -10.68
C PRO A 47 7.54 6.05 -9.66
N SER A 48 6.80 4.98 -9.95
CA SER A 48 5.77 4.47 -9.04
C SER A 48 6.34 3.96 -7.71
N VAL A 49 7.47 3.25 -7.75
CA VAL A 49 8.15 2.72 -6.55
C VAL A 49 8.91 3.81 -5.79
N SER A 50 9.41 4.83 -6.48
CA SER A 50 10.08 5.98 -5.86
C SER A 50 9.11 7.03 -5.30
N GLY A 51 7.79 6.86 -5.47
CA GLY A 51 6.78 7.77 -4.97
C GLY A 51 6.46 8.94 -5.90
N LEU A 52 7.09 9.03 -7.08
CA LEU A 52 6.74 9.99 -8.14
C LEU A 52 5.48 9.54 -8.90
N ASN A 53 4.36 9.45 -8.19
CA ASN A 53 3.06 9.06 -8.76
C ASN A 53 2.29 10.23 -9.38
N GLU A 54 2.98 11.31 -9.72
CA GLU A 54 2.39 12.51 -10.32
C GLU A 54 2.08 12.25 -11.80
N ALA A 55 0.99 12.85 -12.30
CA ALA A 55 0.52 12.60 -13.66
C ALA A 55 1.58 12.90 -14.74
N TRP A 56 2.42 13.92 -14.53
CA TRP A 56 3.49 14.24 -15.47
C TRP A 56 4.59 13.18 -15.47
N ALA A 57 4.97 12.64 -14.31
CA ALA A 57 6.01 11.63 -14.19
C ALA A 57 5.55 10.30 -14.82
N LEU A 58 4.29 9.93 -14.56
CA LEU A 58 3.65 8.75 -15.15
C LEU A 58 3.40 8.88 -16.67
N ALA A 59 3.51 10.08 -17.23
CA ALA A 59 3.45 10.30 -18.69
C ALA A 59 4.85 10.33 -19.32
N VAL A 60 5.80 11.06 -18.72
CA VAL A 60 7.12 11.31 -19.32
C VAL A 60 8.04 10.09 -19.22
N PHE A 61 8.16 9.47 -18.05
CA PHE A 61 9.10 8.37 -17.85
C PHE A 61 8.80 7.15 -18.74
N PRO A 62 7.54 6.73 -18.94
CA PRO A 62 7.24 5.63 -19.86
C PRO A 62 7.55 5.97 -21.30
N VAL A 63 7.29 7.20 -21.75
CA VAL A 63 7.60 7.63 -23.12
C VAL A 63 9.12 7.66 -23.34
N VAL A 64 9.88 8.22 -22.41
CA VAL A 64 11.34 8.26 -22.46
C VAL A 64 11.92 6.85 -22.39
N GLY A 65 11.44 6.04 -21.45
CA GLY A 65 11.85 4.64 -21.28
C GLY A 65 11.54 3.82 -22.53
N ALA A 66 10.36 3.97 -23.12
CA ALA A 66 9.98 3.29 -24.35
C ALA A 66 10.87 3.69 -25.52
N THR A 67 11.14 4.99 -25.67
CA THR A 67 11.99 5.50 -26.75
C THR A 67 13.42 5.00 -26.59
N GLY A 68 13.99 5.09 -25.38
CA GLY A 68 15.33 4.59 -25.08
C GLY A 68 15.44 3.08 -25.26
N GLY A 69 14.44 2.33 -24.80
CA GLY A 69 14.34 0.89 -24.97
C GLY A 69 14.23 0.49 -26.43
N ALA A 70 13.42 1.19 -27.23
CA ALA A 70 13.28 0.94 -28.65
C ALA A 70 14.59 1.16 -29.41
N LEU A 71 15.30 2.27 -29.13
CA LEU A 71 16.61 2.54 -29.72
C LEU A 71 17.64 1.46 -29.35
N ALA A 72 17.66 1.05 -28.08
CA ALA A 72 18.52 -0.04 -27.63
C ALA A 72 18.17 -1.37 -28.31
N GLY A 73 16.89 -1.69 -28.47
CA GLY A 73 16.41 -2.85 -29.20
C GLY A 73 16.83 -2.85 -30.67
N TYR A 74 16.71 -1.71 -31.34
CA TYR A 74 17.13 -1.52 -32.73
C TYR A 74 18.64 -1.78 -32.90
N PHE A 75 19.48 -1.15 -32.08
CA PHE A 75 20.94 -1.26 -32.23
C PHE A 75 21.53 -2.58 -31.68
N ALA A 76 20.90 -3.19 -30.68
CA ALA A 76 21.43 -4.37 -30.00
C ALA A 76 20.84 -5.70 -30.52
N LEU A 77 19.56 -5.73 -30.90
CA LEU A 77 18.82 -6.97 -31.12
C LEU A 77 18.30 -7.14 -32.55
N ASP A 78 18.02 -6.07 -33.28
CA ASP A 78 17.54 -6.15 -34.66
C ASP A 78 18.70 -6.30 -35.68
N LYS A 79 19.68 -7.13 -35.32
CA LYS A 79 20.81 -7.52 -36.17
C LYS A 79 20.69 -9.00 -36.59
N PRO A 80 21.15 -9.37 -37.79
CA PRO A 80 21.12 -10.77 -38.24
C PRO A 80 21.93 -11.66 -37.28
N GLY A 81 21.38 -12.83 -36.95
CA GLY A 81 21.92 -13.80 -36.00
C GLY A 81 21.51 -13.59 -34.54
N ARG A 82 20.63 -12.61 -34.23
CA ARG A 82 20.15 -12.31 -32.86
C ARG A 82 18.63 -12.46 -32.70
N GLU A 83 18.00 -13.21 -33.60
CA GLU A 83 16.54 -13.36 -33.68
C GLU A 83 15.95 -13.95 -32.40
N LYS A 84 16.66 -14.89 -31.77
CA LYS A 84 16.24 -15.51 -30.50
C LYS A 84 16.17 -14.49 -29.37
N GLY A 85 17.15 -13.59 -29.28
CA GLY A 85 17.17 -12.52 -28.27
C GLY A 85 16.07 -11.49 -28.52
N SER A 86 15.85 -11.14 -29.78
CA SER A 86 14.81 -10.22 -30.22
C SER A 86 13.40 -10.73 -29.86
N VAL A 87 13.11 -12.02 -30.11
CA VAL A 87 11.84 -12.67 -29.70
C VAL A 87 11.73 -12.79 -28.18
N ALA A 88 12.80 -13.17 -27.49
CA ALA A 88 12.78 -13.32 -26.04
C ALA A 88 12.41 -12.01 -25.34
N VAL A 89 13.02 -10.89 -25.76
CA VAL A 89 12.74 -9.58 -25.18
C VAL A 89 11.30 -9.13 -25.47
N LEU A 90 10.78 -9.43 -26.66
CA LEU A 90 9.36 -9.19 -26.97
C LEU A 90 8.42 -9.93 -26.01
N VAL A 91 8.67 -11.21 -25.76
CA VAL A 91 7.87 -12.03 -24.83
C VAL A 91 8.00 -11.52 -23.41
N VAL A 92 9.22 -11.17 -22.97
CA VAL A 92 9.48 -10.60 -21.64
C VAL A 92 8.71 -9.30 -21.45
N GLY A 93 8.74 -8.40 -22.44
CA GLY A 93 7.92 -7.19 -22.42
C GLY A 93 6.45 -7.55 -22.23
N LEU A 94 5.88 -8.39 -23.10
CA LEU A 94 4.45 -8.73 -23.04
C LEU A 94 4.01 -9.29 -21.68
N VAL A 95 4.86 -10.10 -21.03
CA VAL A 95 4.58 -10.67 -19.70
C VAL A 95 4.66 -9.62 -18.60
N GLY A 96 5.54 -8.62 -18.73
CA GLY A 96 5.78 -7.57 -17.73
C GLY A 96 4.64 -6.54 -17.61
N VAL A 97 3.74 -6.47 -18.60
CA VAL A 97 2.68 -5.45 -18.67
C VAL A 97 1.76 -5.52 -17.46
N LEU A 98 1.32 -6.72 -17.10
CA LEU A 98 0.40 -6.92 -15.97
C LEU A 98 1.02 -6.53 -14.62
N PRO A 99 2.24 -7.00 -14.27
CA PRO A 99 2.97 -6.51 -13.10
C PRO A 99 3.14 -4.99 -13.06
N ALA A 100 3.50 -4.37 -14.19
CA ALA A 100 3.71 -2.93 -14.26
C ALA A 100 2.44 -2.14 -13.94
N ILE A 101 1.30 -2.56 -14.51
CA ILE A 101 -0.01 -1.94 -14.23
C ILE A 101 -0.36 -2.07 -12.74
N LEU A 102 -0.19 -3.26 -12.15
CA LEU A 102 -0.52 -3.50 -10.73
C LEU A 102 0.30 -2.62 -9.78
N ILE A 103 1.60 -2.50 -10.02
CA ILE A 103 2.50 -1.66 -9.22
C ILE A 103 2.10 -0.18 -9.34
N THR A 104 1.84 0.27 -10.57
CA THR A 104 1.46 1.66 -10.85
C THR A 104 0.14 2.03 -10.20
N VAL A 105 -0.90 1.19 -10.33
CA VAL A 105 -2.21 1.41 -9.71
C VAL A 105 -2.10 1.46 -8.18
N LYS A 106 -1.28 0.59 -7.59
CA LYS A 106 -1.02 0.59 -6.14
C LYS A 106 -0.30 1.87 -5.69
N GLY A 107 0.68 2.35 -6.46
CA GLY A 107 1.38 3.61 -6.21
C GLY A 107 0.43 4.81 -6.25
N VAL A 108 -0.35 4.93 -7.32
CA VAL A 108 -1.32 6.02 -7.50
C VAL A 108 -2.40 6.01 -6.42
N ARG A 109 -2.91 4.83 -6.02
CA ARG A 109 -3.88 4.74 -4.92
C ARG A 109 -3.31 5.25 -3.61
N ARG A 110 -2.06 4.91 -3.27
CA ARG A 110 -1.42 5.39 -2.02
C ARG A 110 -1.29 6.90 -2.01
N GLU A 111 -0.76 7.50 -3.08
CA GLU A 111 -0.63 8.96 -3.19
C GLU A 111 -1.98 9.68 -3.11
N ARG A 112 -3.02 9.15 -3.77
CA ARG A 112 -4.38 9.70 -3.71
C ARG A 112 -4.98 9.59 -2.32
N GLN A 113 -4.75 8.47 -1.65
CA GLN A 113 -5.23 8.23 -0.30
C GLN A 113 -4.54 9.20 0.66
N ASP A 114 -3.21 9.25 0.68
CA ASP A 114 -2.42 10.15 1.53
C ASP A 114 -2.80 11.64 1.36
N ARG A 115 -3.25 12.04 0.16
CA ARG A 115 -3.66 13.42 -0.14
C ARG A 115 -5.09 13.78 0.29
N TRP A 116 -6.06 12.86 0.18
CA TRP A 116 -7.49 13.20 0.33
C TRP A 116 -8.18 12.56 1.53
N GLU A 117 -7.71 11.39 1.92
CA GLU A 117 -8.13 10.69 3.12
C GLU A 117 -6.84 10.22 3.74
N PRO A 118 -6.12 11.07 4.51
CA PRO A 118 -5.02 10.58 5.31
C PRO A 118 -5.64 9.50 6.17
N THR A 119 -5.49 8.25 5.73
CA THR A 119 -5.95 7.10 6.49
C THR A 119 -5.34 7.40 7.84
N PRO A 120 -6.13 7.54 8.92
CA PRO A 120 -5.52 7.50 10.22
C PRO A 120 -4.80 6.17 10.15
N GLN A 121 -3.48 6.23 10.01
CA GLN A 121 -2.65 5.08 10.28
C GLN A 121 -3.24 4.66 11.61
N ILE A 122 -3.70 3.43 11.70
CA ILE A 122 -3.84 2.79 12.99
C ILE A 122 -2.39 2.64 13.46
N ASP A 123 -1.75 3.79 13.73
CA ASP A 123 -0.59 3.97 14.54
C ASP A 123 -1.16 3.61 15.90
N LEU A 124 -1.06 2.31 16.19
CA LEU A 124 -1.60 1.64 17.36
C LEU A 124 -1.25 2.48 18.58
N ARG A 125 -2.19 3.36 18.96
CA ARG A 125 -1.98 4.47 19.89
C ARG A 125 -0.83 5.39 19.49
N THR A 126 -1.17 6.61 19.14
CA THR A 126 -0.26 7.77 19.21
C THR A 126 0.62 7.63 20.46
N LYS A 127 1.94 7.81 20.40
CA LYS A 127 2.84 7.70 21.60
C LYS A 127 2.27 8.41 22.85
N LYS A 128 1.47 9.45 22.68
CA LYS A 128 0.72 10.14 23.74
C LYS A 128 -0.42 9.30 24.35
N GLU A 129 -1.23 8.62 23.54
CA GLU A 129 -2.26 7.68 24.01
C GLU A 129 -1.66 6.41 24.62
N GLN A 130 -0.52 5.94 24.09
CA GLN A 130 0.21 4.81 24.67
C GLN A 130 0.75 5.19 26.05
N ARG A 131 1.34 6.39 26.18
CA ARG A 131 1.71 6.97 27.49
C ARG A 131 0.50 7.17 28.40
N ALA A 132 -0.64 7.61 27.89
CA ALA A 132 -1.85 7.84 28.68
C ALA A 132 -2.43 6.51 29.20
N SER A 133 -2.47 5.47 28.37
CA SER A 133 -2.91 4.14 28.80
C SER A 133 -1.93 3.49 29.77
N GLU A 134 -0.62 3.57 29.51
CA GLU A 134 0.40 3.08 30.46
C GLU A 134 0.32 3.82 31.80
N THR A 135 -0.01 5.12 31.78
CA THR A 135 -0.18 5.93 33.00
C THR A 135 -1.45 5.56 33.75
N ALA A 136 -2.52 5.20 33.02
CA ALA A 136 -3.78 4.74 33.60
C ALA A 136 -3.66 3.32 34.18
N GLU A 137 -2.95 2.43 33.49
CA GLU A 137 -2.70 1.04 33.91
C GLU A 137 -1.77 0.97 35.13
N ALA A 138 -0.82 1.89 35.27
CA ALA A 138 0.12 1.87 36.39
C ALA A 138 -0.49 2.36 37.74
N GLY A 139 -1.75 2.79 37.76
CA GLY A 139 -2.51 3.12 38.97
C GLY A 139 -2.15 4.47 39.62
N PRO A 140 -2.84 4.86 40.72
CA PRO A 140 -2.72 6.18 41.34
C PRO A 140 -1.53 6.37 42.31
N GLY A 141 -0.55 5.47 42.34
CA GLY A 141 0.59 5.54 43.27
C GLY A 141 1.64 6.60 42.93
N LEU A 142 2.42 7.03 43.93
CA LEU A 142 3.59 7.90 43.73
C LEU A 142 4.72 7.18 42.98
N LEU A 143 4.97 5.92 43.32
CA LEU A 143 5.87 5.02 42.61
C LEU A 143 5.04 4.05 41.75
N ARG A 144 5.22 4.13 40.43
CA ARG A 144 4.44 3.38 39.46
C ARG A 144 5.32 2.40 38.70
N ARG A 145 5.01 1.11 38.77
CA ARG A 145 5.70 0.07 37.98
C ARG A 145 4.84 -0.29 36.77
N SER A 146 5.34 0.05 35.58
CA SER A 146 4.75 -0.31 34.28
C SER A 146 5.66 -1.30 33.55
N ARG A 147 5.15 -1.95 32.50
CA ARG A 147 5.94 -2.81 31.61
C ARG A 147 7.14 -2.07 30.99
N SER A 148 7.05 -0.74 30.86
CA SER A 148 8.11 0.12 30.31
C SER A 148 9.11 0.65 31.36
N GLY A 149 8.94 0.33 32.65
CA GLY A 149 9.86 0.71 33.73
C GLY A 149 9.19 1.30 34.97
N LEU A 150 10.02 1.73 35.93
CA LEU A 150 9.58 2.41 37.16
C LEU A 150 9.49 3.92 36.93
N ARG A 151 8.38 4.55 37.31
CA ARG A 151 8.14 5.99 37.15
C ARG A 151 7.63 6.61 38.43
N VAL A 152 7.99 7.88 38.66
CA VAL A 152 7.48 8.69 39.78
C VAL A 152 6.39 9.61 39.24
N ALA A 153 5.23 9.64 39.89
CA ALA A 153 4.10 10.48 39.52
C ALA A 153 3.44 11.11 40.76
N ALA A 154 2.54 12.07 40.55
CA ALA A 154 1.78 12.65 41.65
C ALA A 154 0.95 11.55 42.36
N PRO A 155 0.96 11.53 43.71
CA PRO A 155 0.20 10.55 44.48
C PRO A 155 -1.30 10.83 44.33
N GLY A 156 -2.06 9.78 44.09
CA GLY A 156 -3.51 9.82 44.14
C GLY A 156 -3.97 9.91 45.59
N MET A 157 -4.87 10.85 45.84
CA MET A 157 -5.54 11.04 47.11
C MET A 157 -6.97 10.60 46.94
N THR A 158 -7.40 9.61 47.72
CA THR A 158 -8.81 9.21 47.77
C THR A 158 -9.37 9.54 49.15
N PHE A 159 -10.55 10.14 49.16
CA PHE A 159 -11.27 10.50 50.38
C PHE A 159 -12.48 9.59 50.50
N SER A 160 -12.56 8.84 51.58
CA SER A 160 -13.72 7.99 51.86
C SER A 160 -14.35 8.45 53.17
N ARG A 161 -15.68 8.63 53.17
CA ARG A 161 -16.45 8.82 54.39
C ARG A 161 -16.89 7.45 54.89
N ARG A 162 -16.53 7.13 56.12
CA ARG A 162 -16.91 5.87 56.75
C ARG A 162 -18.11 6.12 57.65
N PRO A 163 -19.28 5.52 57.40
CA PRO A 163 -20.40 5.62 58.33
C PRO A 163 -20.05 4.91 59.65
N PRO A 164 -20.52 5.41 60.80
CA PRO A 164 -20.25 4.81 62.11
C PRO A 164 -20.85 3.40 62.17
N GLN A 165 -20.00 2.38 62.35
CA GLN A 165 -20.40 0.98 62.16
C GLN A 165 -20.69 0.23 63.47
N ASP A 166 -20.39 0.81 64.65
CA ASP A 166 -20.56 0.13 65.94
C ASP A 166 -21.47 0.88 66.92
N ALA A 167 -22.43 0.17 67.52
CA ALA A 167 -23.39 0.70 68.48
C ALA A 167 -22.74 1.27 69.76
N GLU A 168 -21.53 0.83 70.12
CA GLU A 168 -20.73 1.41 71.20
C GLU A 168 -20.18 2.79 70.86
N THR A 169 -19.80 3.04 69.60
CA THR A 169 -19.30 4.37 69.17
C THR A 169 -20.39 5.43 69.09
N ALA A 170 -21.64 5.03 68.86
CA ALA A 170 -22.81 5.92 68.91
C ALA A 170 -23.12 6.39 70.35
N ARG A 171 -22.89 5.55 71.37
CA ARG A 171 -23.16 5.88 72.78
C ARG A 171 -22.11 6.81 73.40
N MET A 172 -20.88 6.84 72.88
CA MET A 172 -19.81 7.72 73.35
C MET A 172 -19.78 9.11 72.66
N GLY A 173 -20.86 9.54 72.01
CA GLY A 173 -20.93 10.85 71.35
C GLY A 173 -20.20 10.93 70.00
N GLY A 174 -19.98 9.79 69.35
CA GLY A 174 -19.29 9.67 68.06
C GLY A 174 -20.10 10.15 66.85
N LEU A 175 -20.46 11.44 66.82
CA LEU A 175 -21.07 12.11 65.65
C LEU A 175 -20.05 12.79 64.73
N ARG A 176 -18.75 12.54 64.91
CA ARG A 176 -17.73 13.13 64.05
C ARG A 176 -17.52 12.24 62.84
N ASP A 177 -18.11 12.68 61.73
CA ASP A 177 -17.88 12.18 60.37
C ASP A 177 -16.35 12.15 60.13
N ARG A 178 -15.73 10.97 60.23
CA ARG A 178 -14.28 10.84 60.05
C ARG A 178 -14.00 10.74 58.57
N THR A 179 -13.43 11.81 58.02
CA THR A 179 -12.89 11.81 56.66
C THR A 179 -11.57 11.03 56.69
N GLU A 180 -11.57 9.82 56.15
CA GLU A 180 -10.34 9.06 55.95
C GLU A 180 -9.68 9.52 54.64
N MET A 181 -8.45 10.05 54.74
CA MET A 181 -7.60 10.36 53.59
C MET A 181 -6.66 9.19 53.34
N ARG A 182 -6.74 8.60 52.15
CA ARG A 182 -5.84 7.51 51.73
C ARG A 182 -4.90 8.02 50.66
N LEU A 183 -3.60 7.92 50.95
CA LEU A 183 -2.52 8.28 50.06
C LEU A 183 -1.93 7.01 49.44
N SER A 184 -2.02 6.87 48.12
CA SER A 184 -1.41 5.74 47.42
C SER A 184 0.07 6.05 47.14
N LEU A 185 0.96 5.36 47.85
CA LEU A 185 2.42 5.55 47.71
C LEU A 185 3.02 4.70 46.57
N ALA A 186 2.48 3.51 46.32
CA ALA A 186 2.96 2.63 45.24
C ALA A 186 1.79 1.93 44.54
N SER A 187 1.89 1.77 43.21
CA SER A 187 0.94 1.01 42.41
C SER A 187 1.61 0.43 41.17
N GLY A 188 1.08 -0.66 40.62
CA GLY A 188 1.63 -1.27 39.42
C GLY A 188 0.94 -2.56 39.05
N VAL A 189 1.22 -3.01 37.82
CA VAL A 189 0.77 -4.31 37.30
C VAL A 189 1.93 -5.29 37.44
N PHE A 190 1.69 -6.42 38.10
CA PHE A 190 2.66 -7.51 38.27
C PHE A 190 2.37 -8.64 37.29
#